data_AF-A0A9E2VS34-F1
#
_entry.id   AF-A0A9E2VS34-F1
#
_cell.length_a   1.000
_cell.length_b   1.000
_cell.length_c   1.000
_cell.angle_alpha   90.00
_cell.angle_beta   90.00
_cell.angle_gamma   90.00
#
_symmetry.space_group_name_H-M   'P 1'
#
loop_
_entity.id
_entity.type
_entity.pdbx_description
1 polymer ?
#
loop_
_entity_poly.entity_id
_entity_poly.type
_entity_poly.pdbx_seq_one_letter_code
_entity_poly.pdbx_strand_id
1 'polypeptide(L)' 'MARKDGKDRGIFERKDRPGWWVQVFVNGRAQTYRCDNKTQAKALYGRLKAEIRERKFFPEQFAVKKDIT' A
#
# COMPACT_ATOMS: atom_id res chain seq x y z
N MET A 1 1.75 9.69 -13.69
CA MET A 1 2.63 10.76 -13.15
C MET A 1 3.81 10.11 -12.42
N ALA A 2 4.92 9.87 -13.13
CA ALA A 2 6.17 9.41 -12.53
C ALA A 2 6.97 10.65 -12.15
N ARG A 3 7.14 10.91 -10.85
CA ARG A 3 7.94 12.05 -10.38
C ARG A 3 9.41 11.64 -10.29
N LYS A 4 10.24 12.51 -10.86
CA LYS A 4 11.70 12.55 -10.94
C LYS A 4 12.29 12.51 -9.53
N ASP A 5 12.51 11.32 -8.96
CA ASP A 5 13.60 11.06 -7.99
C ASP A 5 13.73 9.61 -7.53
N GLY A 6 12.84 8.67 -7.88
CA GLY A 6 13.07 7.23 -7.65
C GLY A 6 13.31 6.76 -6.21
N LYS A 7 13.40 7.65 -5.22
CA LYS A 7 13.43 7.32 -3.79
C LYS A 7 12.14 6.57 -3.49
N ASP A 8 12.26 5.42 -2.85
CA ASP A 8 11.17 4.59 -2.33
C ASP A 8 10.31 5.35 -1.29
N ARG A 9 9.68 6.48 -1.66
CA ARG A 9 8.92 7.35 -0.74
C ARG A 9 7.68 6.67 -0.15
N GLY A 10 7.30 5.52 -0.71
CA GLY A 10 6.24 4.70 -0.14
C GLY A 10 6.73 3.86 1.03
N ILE A 11 7.99 3.45 1.13
CA ILE A 11 8.43 2.49 2.14
C ILE A 11 9.35 3.19 3.14
N PHE A 12 8.95 3.23 4.41
CA PHE A 12 9.72 3.92 5.45
C PHE A 12 9.61 3.20 6.80
N GLU A 13 10.62 3.40 7.63
CA GLU A 13 10.60 2.99 9.04
C GLU A 13 10.29 4.21 9.90
N ARG A 14 9.59 3.97 11.02
CA ARG A 14 9.27 5.01 11.99
C ARG A 14 10.20 4.87 13.18
N LYS A 15 10.76 6.00 13.66
CA LYS A 15 11.60 6.00 14.87
C LYS A 15 10.79 5.72 16.14
N ASP A 16 9.51 6.10 16.13
CA ASP A 16 8.55 5.95 17.23
C ASP A 16 7.87 4.57 17.26
N ARG A 17 7.87 3.83 16.15
CA ARG A 17 7.18 2.53 16.05
C ARG A 17 8.00 1.50 15.29
N PRO A 18 8.43 0.40 15.93
CA PRO A 18 9.16 -0.65 15.26
C PRO A 18 8.29 -1.30 14.18
N GLY A 19 8.87 -1.43 12.99
CA GLY A 19 8.24 -2.00 11.81
C GLY A 19 8.41 -1.12 10.57
N TRP A 20 8.09 -1.73 9.45
CA TRP A 20 8.12 -1.09 8.14
C TRP A 20 6.73 -0.56 7.80
N TRP A 21 6.69 0.57 7.10
CA TRP A 21 5.45 1.23 6.73
C TRP A 21 5.43 1.48 5.23
N VAL A 22 4.26 1.25 4.62
CA VAL A 22 4.02 1.46 3.20
C VAL A 22 2.96 2.53 3.03
N GLN A 23 3.31 3.70 2.52
CA GLN A 23 2.40 4.77 2.15
C GLN A 23 2.15 4.78 0.64
N VAL A 24 0.88 4.78 0.26
CA VAL A 24 0.43 4.92 -1.12
C VAL A 24 -0.63 6.01 -1.20
N PHE A 25 -0.66 6.74 -2.32
CA PHE A 25 -1.68 7.73 -2.59
C PHE A 25 -2.70 7.15 -3.56
N VAL A 26 -3.96 7.07 -3.11
CA VAL A 26 -5.08 6.53 -3.87
C VAL A 26 -6.20 7.56 -3.85
N ASN A 27 -6.68 7.99 -5.01
CA ASN A 27 -7.77 8.98 -5.15
C ASN A 27 -7.55 10.26 -4.33
N GLY A 28 -6.31 10.76 -4.29
CA GLY A 28 -5.95 11.97 -3.53
C GLY A 28 -5.83 11.75 -2.01
N ARG A 29 -6.04 10.54 -1.50
CA ARG A 29 -5.87 10.19 -0.09
C ARG A 29 -4.61 9.36 0.13
N ALA A 30 -3.87 9.65 1.19
CA ALA A 30 -2.76 8.82 1.63
C ALA A 30 -3.29 7.64 2.46
N GLN A 31 -2.98 6.42 2.05
CA GLN A 31 -3.17 5.22 2.86
C GLN A 31 -1.80 4.72 3.33
N THR A 32 -1.71 4.32 4.59
CA THR A 32 -0.48 3.80 5.18
C THR A 32 -0.73 2.41 5.77
N TYR A 33 0.09 1.44 5.40
CA TYR A 33 0.02 0.06 5.85
C TYR A 33 1.26 -0.28 6.68
N ARG A 34 1.11 -1.10 7.71
CA ARG A 34 2.22 -1.62 8.52
C ARG A 34 2.65 -2.99 8.01
N CYS A 35 3.95 -3.25 8.03
CA CYS A 35 4.57 -4.55 7.75
C CYS A 35 5.64 -4.83 8.80
N ASP A 36 5.92 -6.11 9.04
CA ASP A 36 6.91 -6.49 10.06
C ASP A 36 8.35 -6.41 9.52
N ASN A 37 8.53 -6.64 8.22
CA ASN A 37 9.85 -6.63 7.58
C ASN A 37 9.87 -5.89 6.24
N LYS A 38 11.08 -5.48 5.84
CA LYS A 38 11.33 -4.71 4.60
C LYS A 38 10.87 -5.43 3.34
N THR A 39 11.02 -6.75 3.31
CA THR A 39 10.68 -7.58 2.15
C THR A 39 9.17 -7.60 1.92
N GLN A 40 8.37 -7.77 2.97
CA GLN A 40 6.91 -7.66 2.92
C GLN A 40 6.48 -6.25 2.49
N ALA A 41 7.11 -5.21 3.02
CA ALA A 41 6.79 -3.83 2.63
C ALA A 41 7.03 -3.58 1.13
N LYS A 42 8.12 -4.11 0.56
CA LYS A 42 8.40 -4.04 -0.89
C LYS A 42 7.37 -4.80 -1.72
N ALA A 43 7.04 -6.02 -1.31
CA ALA A 43 6.04 -6.84 -2.01
C ALA A 43 4.66 -6.17 -1.97
N LEU A 44 4.26 -5.65 -0.81
CA LEU A 44 3.00 -4.93 -0.63
C LEU A 44 2.98 -3.66 -1.49
N TYR A 45 4.02 -2.82 -1.43
CA TYR A 45 4.09 -1.60 -2.24
C TYR A 45 3.99 -1.89 -3.75
N GLY A 46 4.65 -2.95 -4.22
CA GLY A 46 4.56 -3.39 -5.62
C GLY A 46 3.14 -3.79 -6.02
N ARG A 47 2.47 -4.62 -5.19
CA ARG A 47 1.07 -5.02 -5.40
C ARG A 47 0.15 -3.81 -5.41
N LEU A 48 0.23 -2.95 -4.40
CA LEU A 48 -0.64 -1.78 -4.28
C LEU A 48 -0.46 -0.82 -5.47
N LYS A 49 0.77 -0.60 -5.92
CA LYS A 49 1.06 0.22 -7.11
C LYS A 49 0.51 -0.41 -8.39
N ALA A 50 0.58 -1.73 -8.53
CA ALA A 50 -0.01 -2.45 -9.65
C ALA A 50 -1.54 -2.31 -9.63
N GLU A 51 -2.18 -2.53 -8.49
CA GLU A 51 -3.63 -2.38 -8.30
C GLU A 51 -4.12 -0.93 -8.55
N ILE A 52 -3.36 0.08 -8.11
CA ILE A 52 -3.64 1.49 -8.40
C ILE A 52 -3.53 1.76 -9.91
N ARG A 53 -2.49 1.22 -10.57
CA ARG A 53 -2.31 1.35 -12.02
C ARG A 53 -3.46 0.68 -12.78
N GLU A 54 -3.90 -0.49 -12.32
CA GLU A 54 -5.00 -1.25 -12.90
C GLU A 54 -6.40 -0.72 -12.48
N ARG A 55 -6.46 0.35 -11.66
CA ARG A 55 -7.71 0.91 -11.07
C ARG A 55 -8.55 -0.13 -10.31
N LYS A 56 -7.93 -1.21 -9.84
CA LYS A 56 -8.56 -2.34 -9.13
C LYS A 56 -8.58 -2.20 -7.60
N PHE A 57 -8.09 -1.08 -7.06
CA PHE A 57 -7.94 -0.81 -5.62
C PHE A 57 -9.26 -0.72 -4.81
N PHE A 58 -10.37 -1.22 -5.35
CA PHE A 58 -11.69 -1.27 -4.73
C PHE A 58 -12.20 -2.72 -4.65
N PRO A 59 -11.83 -3.51 -3.63
CA PRO A 59 -12.54 -4.76 -3.34
C PRO A 59 -13.92 -4.52 -2.67
N GLU A 60 -14.23 -3.31 -2.19
CA GLU A 60 -15.57 -3.00 -1.65
C GLU A 60 -16.67 -2.93 -2.72
N GLN A 61 -16.32 -2.84 -4.02
CA GLN A 61 -17.27 -3.08 -5.12
C GLN A 61 -17.35 -4.56 -5.56
N PHE A 62 -16.42 -5.41 -5.09
CA PHE A 62 -16.40 -6.86 -5.33
C PHE A 62 -16.58 -7.62 -4.01
N ALA A 63 -17.41 -7.08 -3.12
CA ALA A 63 -17.83 -7.77 -1.91
C ALA A 63 -18.57 -9.05 -2.31
N VAL A 64 -17.93 -10.20 -2.12
CA VAL A 64 -18.67 -11.30 -1.49
C VAL A 64 -18.28 -11.24 -0.03
N LYS A 65 -19.09 -10.51 0.74
CA LYS A 65 -19.20 -10.78 2.17
C LYS A 65 -19.51 -12.27 2.27
N LYS A 66 -18.53 -13.07 2.66
CA LYS A 66 -18.85 -14.35 3.28
C LYS A 66 -19.38 -14.00 4.66
N ASP A 67 -20.69 -13.76 4.70
CA ASP A 67 -21.47 -14.00 5.91
C ASP A 67 -21.08 -15.40 6.40
N ILE A 68 -20.42 -15.42 7.56
CA ILE A 68 -20.23 -16.64 8.33
C ILE A 68 -21.53 -16.75 9.13
N THR A 69 -22.48 -17.52 8.62
CA THR A 69 -23.61 -18.09 9.38
C THR A 69 -23.65 -19.57 9.11
#